data_AF-A0A2V6BLG6-F1
#
_entry.id   AF-A0A2V6BLG6-F1
#
_cell.length_a   1.000
_cell.length_b   1.000
_cell.length_c   1.000
_cell.angle_alpha   90.00
_cell.angle_beta   90.00
_cell.angle_gamma   90.00
#
_symmetry.space_group_name_H-M   'P 1'
#
loop_
_entity.id
_entity.type
_entity.pdbx_description
1 polymer ?
#
loop_
_entity_poly.entity_id
_entity_poly.type
_entity_poly.pdbx_seq_one_letter_code
_entity_poly.pdbx_strand_id
1 'polypeptide(L)'
;MKTLISLSLCLSLSLFAVARTVKPAQILAVAAKSDQKKSAGEKADGKTLLDDANKALAAMIKAARADNGLDPKTPKNKPFWQSTQLIAKNLKIAKTGLNAKSNDFFKGVTGARQSEEQMKVDWELTDSKNKEVIENGKKLGHAIALLRTDFSKEAARKKKGGDLTAKEDAEFDKIKAQQKELLAKISKLDVDAKKDKALEKGLREMKKQAEHIVKEPVTLDTYIATLYLLDVQIGLIRGYEYYVDKSWRGDYLVLVDWVHTYETSYYEWESSVSYDWALVDTTIDIDHSEDVTVSESVSEEEINSEEAYAEHESFDMSEAEEQEVAAEEDTDKEVASADDDSMEDASDDEAEDLSDADNGNDEGADDNGGDDDGGGDDGGDDGGDDGGD
;
A
#
# COMPACT_ATOMS: atom_id res chain seq x y z
N MET A 1 -16.93 -57.13 4.52
CA MET A 1 -17.64 -55.82 4.68
C MET A 1 -16.86 -54.91 5.64
N LYS A 2 -15.69 -54.41 5.24
CA LYS A 2 -14.95 -53.33 5.93
C LYS A 2 -14.04 -52.57 4.94
N THR A 3 -14.58 -52.21 3.78
CA THR A 3 -13.86 -51.47 2.71
C THR A 3 -14.77 -50.48 1.97
N LEU A 4 -15.83 -49.99 2.63
CA LEU A 4 -16.79 -49.04 2.02
C LEU A 4 -17.12 -47.85 2.93
N ILE A 5 -16.20 -47.45 3.82
CA ILE A 5 -16.33 -46.19 4.59
C ILE A 5 -15.23 -45.17 4.19
N SER A 6 -14.21 -45.59 3.43
CA SER A 6 -13.12 -44.70 3.02
C SER A 6 -13.34 -43.97 1.69
N LEU A 7 -14.51 -44.13 1.05
CA LEU A 7 -14.79 -43.54 -0.28
C LEU A 7 -15.86 -42.43 -0.26
N SER A 8 -16.42 -42.10 0.90
CA SER A 8 -17.44 -41.03 1.04
C SER A 8 -16.88 -39.74 1.61
N LEU A 9 -15.58 -39.67 1.93
CA LEU A 9 -14.92 -38.46 2.44
C LEU A 9 -14.10 -37.71 1.37
N CYS A 10 -14.03 -38.23 0.14
CA CYS A 10 -13.22 -37.66 -0.95
C CYS A 10 -14.06 -36.97 -2.04
N LEU A 11 -15.35 -36.73 -1.80
CA LEU A 11 -16.25 -36.11 -2.79
C LEU A 11 -17.03 -34.88 -2.28
N SER A 12 -16.58 -34.26 -1.18
CA SER A 12 -17.11 -32.98 -0.68
C SER A 12 -16.06 -31.86 -0.62
N LEU A 13 -14.90 -32.05 -1.23
CA LEU A 13 -13.80 -31.08 -1.33
C LEU A 13 -13.70 -30.50 -2.74
N SER A 14 -14.83 -30.08 -3.29
CA SER A 14 -14.87 -29.43 -4.60
C SER A 14 -15.95 -28.37 -4.58
N LEU A 15 -15.55 -27.14 -4.93
CA LEU A 15 -16.31 -25.89 -4.98
C LEU A 15 -16.16 -24.98 -3.76
N PHE A 16 -14.95 -24.47 -3.53
CA PHE A 16 -14.76 -23.06 -3.17
C PHE A 16 -13.44 -22.57 -3.78
N ALA A 17 -13.49 -22.21 -5.07
CA ALA A 17 -12.48 -21.34 -5.65
C ALA A 17 -12.89 -19.91 -5.29
N VAL A 18 -12.42 -19.39 -4.16
CA VAL A 18 -12.44 -17.95 -3.91
C VAL A 18 -11.14 -17.43 -4.47
N ALA A 19 -11.20 -16.90 -5.70
CA ALA A 19 -10.12 -16.12 -6.27
C ALA A 19 -10.01 -14.83 -5.46
N ARG A 20 -9.06 -14.77 -4.51
CA ARG A 20 -8.71 -13.52 -3.85
C ARG A 20 -7.90 -12.65 -4.80
N THR A 21 -8.61 -11.82 -5.55
CA THR A 21 -8.03 -10.66 -6.24
C THR A 21 -8.10 -9.46 -5.30
N VAL A 22 -7.04 -9.23 -4.51
CA VAL A 22 -6.87 -7.92 -3.86
C VAL A 22 -6.60 -6.93 -4.99
N LYS A 23 -7.57 -6.10 -5.37
CA LYS A 23 -7.38 -5.08 -6.41
C LYS A 23 -6.51 -3.95 -5.82
N PRO A 24 -5.53 -3.41 -6.57
CA PRO A 24 -4.86 -2.15 -6.22
C PRO A 24 -5.82 -0.93 -6.17
N ALA A 25 -7.11 -1.18 -6.44
CA ALA A 25 -8.18 -0.20 -6.40
C ALA A 25 -8.56 0.28 -4.99
N GLN A 26 -8.21 -0.39 -3.88
CA GLN A 26 -8.59 0.11 -2.54
C GLN A 26 -7.79 1.35 -2.11
N ILE A 27 -6.50 1.44 -2.44
CA ILE A 27 -5.71 2.67 -2.25
C ILE A 27 -6.28 3.81 -3.12
N LEU A 28 -6.88 3.47 -4.26
CA LEU A 28 -7.60 4.41 -5.12
C LEU A 28 -9.05 4.67 -4.67
N ALA A 29 -9.72 3.75 -3.97
CA ALA A 29 -11.10 3.89 -3.51
C ALA A 29 -11.17 4.89 -2.34
N VAL A 30 -10.18 4.88 -1.46
CA VAL A 30 -9.97 5.95 -0.47
C VAL A 30 -9.68 7.29 -1.18
N ALA A 31 -8.94 7.26 -2.29
CA ALA A 31 -8.60 8.47 -3.06
C ALA A 31 -9.72 8.97 -4.01
N ALA A 32 -10.74 8.16 -4.31
CA ALA A 32 -11.84 8.43 -5.25
C ALA A 32 -13.22 8.62 -4.58
N LYS A 33 -13.38 8.28 -3.29
CA LYS A 33 -14.64 8.47 -2.54
C LYS A 33 -14.85 9.89 -1.99
N SER A 34 -14.23 10.94 -2.56
CA SER A 34 -14.43 12.31 -2.08
C SER A 34 -15.85 12.88 -2.32
N ASP A 35 -16.68 12.22 -3.14
CA ASP A 35 -18.01 12.73 -3.52
C ASP A 35 -19.20 11.86 -3.05
N GLN A 36 -18.98 10.76 -2.35
CA GLN A 36 -20.08 10.06 -1.67
C GLN A 36 -20.36 10.76 -0.34
N LYS A 37 -21.63 11.13 -0.13
CA LYS A 37 -22.14 11.88 1.02
C LYS A 37 -21.61 11.33 2.35
N LYS A 38 -20.49 11.90 2.81
CA LYS A 38 -19.89 11.66 4.12
C LYS A 38 -20.98 11.75 5.18
N SER A 39 -21.22 10.65 5.90
CA SER A 39 -21.91 10.73 7.19
C SER A 39 -21.12 11.70 8.07
N ALA A 40 -21.76 12.30 9.07
CA ALA A 40 -21.08 13.16 10.02
C ALA A 40 -20.14 12.29 10.90
N GLY A 41 -19.01 11.89 10.34
CA GLY A 41 -17.94 11.13 11.00
C GLY A 41 -17.18 11.99 11.98
N GLU A 42 -16.32 11.34 12.76
CA GLU A 42 -15.34 12.00 13.62
C GLU A 42 -14.45 12.90 12.76
N LYS A 43 -14.11 14.09 13.26
CA LYS A 43 -13.25 15.05 12.56
C LYS A 43 -11.90 15.09 13.24
N ALA A 44 -10.83 14.98 12.46
CA ALA A 44 -9.47 15.11 12.96
C ALA A 44 -8.65 16.07 12.12
N ASP A 45 -7.75 16.79 12.79
CA ASP A 45 -6.67 17.55 12.16
C ASP A 45 -5.37 16.73 12.17
N GLY A 46 -4.31 17.25 11.54
CA GLY A 46 -3.03 16.55 11.45
C GLY A 46 -2.37 16.29 12.81
N LYS A 47 -2.61 17.15 13.80
CA LYS A 47 -2.10 16.93 15.17
C LYS A 47 -2.85 15.78 15.84
N THR A 48 -4.17 15.76 15.71
CA THR A 48 -5.05 14.76 16.31
C THR A 48 -4.70 13.37 15.78
N LEU A 49 -4.61 13.21 14.45
CA LEU A 49 -4.21 11.93 13.84
C LEU A 49 -2.82 11.47 14.27
N LEU A 50 -1.88 12.40 14.46
CA LEU A 50 -0.54 12.05 14.94
C LEU A 50 -0.58 11.59 16.39
N ASP A 51 -1.37 12.24 17.24
CA ASP A 51 -1.56 11.80 18.63
C ASP A 51 -2.27 10.43 18.68
N ASP A 52 -3.23 10.17 17.79
CA ASP A 52 -3.94 8.88 17.71
C ASP A 52 -3.06 7.76 17.16
N ALA A 53 -2.20 8.03 16.17
CA ALA A 53 -1.17 7.09 15.72
C ALA A 53 -0.23 6.68 16.88
N ASN A 54 0.23 7.64 17.69
CA ASN A 54 1.09 7.32 18.85
C ASN A 54 0.36 6.50 19.92
N LYS A 55 -0.93 6.79 20.19
CA LYS A 55 -1.75 5.98 21.10
C LYS A 55 -1.94 4.56 20.58
N ALA A 56 -2.27 4.40 19.30
CA ALA A 56 -2.48 3.11 18.66
C ALA A 56 -1.19 2.27 18.69
N LEU A 57 -0.05 2.89 18.39
CA LEU A 57 1.26 2.24 18.50
C LEU A 57 1.55 1.79 19.94
N ALA A 58 1.33 2.65 20.94
CA ALA A 58 1.56 2.29 22.34
C ALA A 58 0.64 1.15 22.81
N ALA A 59 -0.65 1.17 22.43
CA ALA A 59 -1.59 0.09 22.72
C ALA A 59 -1.17 -1.23 22.05
N MET A 60 -0.75 -1.17 20.79
CA MET A 60 -0.23 -2.33 20.04
C MET A 60 1.01 -2.92 20.71
N ILE A 61 1.99 -2.09 21.09
CA ILE A 61 3.20 -2.53 21.80
C ILE A 61 2.83 -3.20 23.13
N LYS A 62 1.93 -2.59 23.90
CA LYS A 62 1.46 -3.14 25.18
C LYS A 62 0.83 -4.52 25.01
N ALA A 63 -0.05 -4.69 24.02
CA ALA A 63 -0.66 -5.98 23.69
C ALA A 63 0.39 -6.99 23.21
N ALA A 64 1.34 -6.55 22.38
CA ALA A 64 2.38 -7.41 21.84
C ALA A 64 3.33 -7.92 22.93
N ARG A 65 3.68 -7.08 23.91
CA ARG A 65 4.52 -7.48 25.06
C ARG A 65 3.84 -8.49 25.98
N ALA A 66 2.50 -8.51 25.99
CA ALA A 66 1.72 -9.48 26.75
C ALA A 66 1.54 -10.82 26.00
N ASP A 67 1.91 -10.87 24.72
CA ASP A 67 1.78 -12.04 23.88
C ASP A 67 3.06 -12.87 23.84
N ASN A 68 2.98 -14.11 24.32
CA ASN A 68 4.10 -15.06 24.27
C ASN A 68 4.50 -15.41 22.82
N GLY A 69 3.56 -15.30 21.86
CA GLY A 69 3.83 -15.47 20.44
C GLY A 69 4.76 -14.41 19.84
N LEU A 70 5.02 -13.33 20.57
CA LEU A 70 5.85 -12.20 20.15
C LEU A 70 7.04 -11.98 21.09
N ASP A 71 7.52 -13.01 21.80
CA ASP A 71 8.72 -12.86 22.65
C ASP A 71 9.89 -12.32 21.79
N PRO A 72 10.45 -11.13 22.09
CA PRO A 72 11.54 -10.52 21.32
C PRO A 72 12.85 -11.32 21.37
N LYS A 73 12.95 -12.32 22.25
CA LYS A 73 14.08 -13.26 22.29
C LYS A 73 13.98 -14.35 21.23
N THR A 74 12.80 -14.58 20.69
CA THR A 74 12.59 -15.53 19.58
C THR A 74 13.06 -14.85 18.28
N PRO A 75 14.05 -15.40 17.56
CA PRO A 75 14.61 -14.77 16.37
C PRO A 75 13.57 -14.34 15.32
N LYS A 76 12.58 -15.21 15.05
CA LYS A 76 11.49 -14.96 14.08
C LYS A 76 10.63 -13.72 14.40
N ASN A 77 10.57 -13.32 15.67
CA ASN A 77 9.77 -12.18 16.12
C ASN A 77 10.54 -10.85 16.12
N LYS A 78 11.87 -10.89 15.98
CA LYS A 78 12.70 -9.68 16.01
C LYS A 78 12.37 -8.69 14.89
N PRO A 79 12.10 -9.10 13.63
CA PRO A 79 11.69 -8.17 12.57
C PRO A 79 10.47 -7.33 12.95
N PHE A 80 9.43 -7.94 13.55
CA PHE A 80 8.23 -7.22 14.02
C PHE A 80 8.57 -6.13 15.04
N TRP A 81 9.47 -6.41 15.98
CA TRP A 81 9.90 -5.41 16.95
C TRP A 81 10.79 -4.32 16.35
N GLN A 82 11.65 -4.66 15.38
CA GLN A 82 12.46 -3.70 14.64
C GLN A 82 11.58 -2.72 13.84
N SER A 83 10.59 -3.21 13.11
CA SER A 83 9.66 -2.38 12.35
C SER A 83 8.81 -1.51 13.28
N THR A 84 8.33 -2.05 14.40
CA THR A 84 7.65 -1.29 15.47
C THR A 84 8.53 -0.14 16.01
N GLN A 85 9.83 -0.38 16.26
CA GLN A 85 10.79 0.64 16.68
C GLN A 85 10.98 1.73 15.61
N LEU A 86 11.03 1.34 14.33
CA LEU A 86 11.13 2.29 13.22
C LEU A 86 9.88 3.18 13.11
N ILE A 87 8.68 2.63 13.32
CA ILE A 87 7.44 3.42 13.37
C ILE A 87 7.52 4.45 14.50
N ALA A 88 7.86 4.03 15.73
CA ALA A 88 7.99 4.93 16.88
C ALA A 88 8.95 6.10 16.60
N LYS A 89 10.15 5.77 16.10
CA LYS A 89 11.16 6.76 15.71
C LYS A 89 10.62 7.75 14.67
N ASN A 90 9.94 7.25 13.65
CA ASN A 90 9.41 8.09 12.58
C ASN A 90 8.23 8.96 13.01
N LEU A 91 7.35 8.47 13.88
CA LEU A 91 6.29 9.29 14.50
C LEU A 91 6.87 10.39 15.39
N LYS A 92 7.96 10.12 16.12
CA LYS A 92 8.69 11.14 16.90
C LYS A 92 9.34 12.21 16.02
N ILE A 93 9.92 11.81 14.89
CA ILE A 93 10.43 12.73 13.86
C ILE A 93 9.27 13.58 13.33
N ALA A 94 8.13 12.96 13.00
CA ALA A 94 6.95 13.65 12.51
C ALA A 94 6.44 14.70 13.53
N LYS A 95 6.33 14.32 14.81
CA LYS A 95 5.88 15.19 15.91
C LYS A 95 6.81 16.38 16.13
N THR A 96 8.12 16.13 16.09
CA THR A 96 9.13 17.19 16.17
C THR A 96 9.02 18.14 14.99
N GLY A 97 8.87 17.61 13.78
CA GLY A 97 8.72 18.38 12.56
C GLY A 97 7.43 19.18 12.50
N LEU A 98 6.31 18.64 12.98
CA LEU A 98 5.02 19.34 13.06
C LEU A 98 5.13 20.56 13.97
N ASN A 99 5.71 20.39 15.17
CA ASN A 99 5.93 21.48 16.12
C ASN A 99 6.88 22.55 15.57
N ALA A 100 7.92 22.13 14.84
CA ALA A 100 8.90 23.02 14.23
C ALA A 100 8.43 23.61 12.88
N LYS A 101 7.31 23.13 12.33
CA LYS A 101 6.86 23.44 10.97
C LYS A 101 7.98 23.20 9.93
N SER A 102 8.61 22.02 10.00
CA SER A 102 9.74 21.61 9.16
C SER A 102 9.41 20.41 8.26
N ASN A 103 10.28 20.14 7.27
CA ASN A 103 10.17 18.96 6.40
C ASN A 103 10.23 17.64 7.16
N ASP A 104 10.72 17.63 8.39
CA ASP A 104 10.77 16.43 9.21
C ASP A 104 9.38 15.87 9.49
N PHE A 105 8.32 16.69 9.45
CA PHE A 105 6.94 16.21 9.54
C PHE A 105 6.64 15.20 8.42
N PHE A 106 6.88 15.58 7.17
CA PHE A 106 6.60 14.75 6.00
C PHE A 106 7.52 13.53 5.92
N LYS A 107 8.80 13.72 6.25
CA LYS A 107 9.76 12.60 6.31
C LYS A 107 9.36 11.58 7.36
N GLY A 108 8.96 12.04 8.54
CA GLY A 108 8.47 11.17 9.61
C GLY A 108 7.19 10.43 9.22
N VAL A 109 6.21 11.11 8.62
CA VAL A 109 4.97 10.46 8.15
C VAL A 109 5.25 9.42 7.06
N THR A 110 6.08 9.76 6.07
CA THR A 110 6.48 8.84 4.98
C THR A 110 7.22 7.62 5.53
N GLY A 111 8.21 7.84 6.41
CA GLY A 111 8.97 6.77 7.04
C GLY A 111 8.10 5.88 7.95
N ALA A 112 7.15 6.46 8.68
CA ALA A 112 6.20 5.71 9.49
C ALA A 112 5.30 4.83 8.62
N ARG A 113 4.83 5.33 7.47
CA ARG A 113 4.04 4.54 6.52
C ARG A 113 4.81 3.34 5.98
N GLN A 114 6.04 3.56 5.50
CA GLN A 114 6.89 2.48 5.00
C GLN A 114 7.19 1.43 6.08
N SER A 115 7.44 1.88 7.31
CA SER A 115 7.73 0.98 8.45
C SER A 115 6.49 0.19 8.89
N GLU A 116 5.30 0.79 8.79
CA GLU A 116 4.03 0.11 9.06
C GLU A 116 3.71 -0.97 8.01
N GLU A 117 4.00 -0.71 6.74
CA GLU A 117 3.84 -1.72 5.69
C GLU A 117 4.86 -2.86 5.81
N GLN A 118 6.07 -2.56 6.27
CA GLN A 118 7.03 -3.59 6.68
C GLN A 118 6.48 -4.40 7.88
N MET A 119 5.96 -3.74 8.91
CA MET A 119 5.45 -4.39 10.12
C MET A 119 4.31 -5.38 9.83
N LYS A 120 3.46 -5.11 8.84
CA LYS A 120 2.43 -6.08 8.41
C LYS A 120 3.03 -7.38 7.92
N VAL A 121 4.06 -7.31 7.07
CA VAL A 121 4.77 -8.49 6.58
C VAL A 121 5.45 -9.21 7.74
N ASP A 122 6.17 -8.47 8.59
CA ASP A 122 6.86 -9.03 9.74
C ASP A 122 5.88 -9.73 10.70
N TRP A 123 4.68 -9.16 10.90
CA TRP A 123 3.60 -9.73 11.69
C TRP A 123 3.05 -11.03 11.11
N GLU A 124 2.74 -11.03 9.80
CA GLU A 124 2.23 -12.22 9.08
C GLU A 124 3.18 -13.41 9.24
N LEU A 125 4.47 -13.14 9.39
CA LEU A 125 5.53 -14.11 9.53
C LEU A 125 5.84 -14.46 11.01
N THR A 126 5.01 -14.01 11.95
CA THR A 126 5.02 -14.49 13.34
C THR A 126 3.96 -15.56 13.59
N ASP A 127 4.09 -16.28 14.71
CA ASP A 127 3.07 -17.24 15.15
C ASP A 127 1.89 -16.57 15.90
N SER A 128 1.92 -15.24 16.04
CA SER A 128 0.90 -14.53 16.79
C SER A 128 -0.44 -14.47 16.05
N LYS A 129 -1.51 -14.52 16.84
CA LYS A 129 -2.91 -14.27 16.44
C LYS A 129 -3.59 -13.34 17.46
N ASN A 130 -2.81 -12.48 18.13
CA ASN A 130 -3.36 -11.60 19.14
C ASN A 130 -4.22 -10.50 18.49
N LYS A 131 -5.53 -10.57 18.74
CA LYS A 131 -6.52 -9.64 18.19
C LYS A 131 -6.27 -8.18 18.58
N GLU A 132 -5.82 -7.92 19.80
CA GLU A 132 -5.54 -6.55 20.24
C GLU A 132 -4.34 -5.95 19.48
N VAL A 133 -3.35 -6.79 19.11
CA VAL A 133 -2.24 -6.33 18.27
C VAL A 133 -2.74 -6.01 16.86
N ILE A 134 -3.59 -6.86 16.28
CA ILE A 134 -4.17 -6.65 14.96
C ILE A 134 -5.06 -5.39 14.93
N GLU A 135 -5.98 -5.25 15.87
CA GLU A 135 -6.92 -4.12 15.94
C GLU A 135 -6.17 -2.80 16.13
N ASN A 136 -5.20 -2.74 17.05
CA ASN A 136 -4.42 -1.52 17.25
C ASN A 136 -3.46 -1.26 16.08
N GLY A 137 -2.94 -2.30 15.42
CA GLY A 137 -2.16 -2.20 14.19
C GLY A 137 -2.97 -1.57 13.04
N LYS A 138 -4.24 -1.97 12.87
CA LYS A 138 -5.16 -1.36 11.90
C LYS A 138 -5.39 0.13 12.19
N LYS A 139 -5.67 0.49 13.45
CA LYS A 139 -5.86 1.88 13.88
C LYS A 139 -4.62 2.74 13.60
N LEU A 140 -3.45 2.20 13.91
CA LEU A 140 -2.16 2.82 13.62
C LEU A 140 -2.00 3.06 12.10
N GLY A 141 -2.26 2.02 11.30
CA GLY A 141 -2.19 2.08 9.84
C GLY A 141 -3.14 3.11 9.25
N HIS A 142 -4.39 3.17 9.71
CA HIS A 142 -5.39 4.16 9.29
C HIS A 142 -4.93 5.59 9.61
N ALA A 143 -4.48 5.85 10.85
CA ALA A 143 -4.04 7.17 11.26
C ALA A 143 -2.82 7.66 10.44
N ILE A 144 -1.85 6.77 10.19
CA ILE A 144 -0.69 7.08 9.35
C ILE A 144 -1.10 7.30 7.89
N ALA A 145 -2.00 6.48 7.35
CA ALA A 145 -2.51 6.63 5.99
C ALA A 145 -3.19 8.00 5.81
N LEU A 146 -4.08 8.39 6.72
CA LEU A 146 -4.76 9.69 6.70
C LEU A 146 -3.76 10.86 6.80
N LEU A 147 -2.73 10.76 7.67
CA LEU A 147 -1.64 11.73 7.70
C LEU A 147 -0.94 11.86 6.34
N ARG A 148 -0.66 10.72 5.69
CA ARG A 148 0.02 10.65 4.41
C ARG A 148 -0.84 11.17 3.25
N THR A 149 -2.14 10.92 3.23
CA THR A 149 -3.03 11.25 2.10
C THR A 149 -3.66 12.63 2.19
N ASP A 150 -3.77 13.21 3.38
CA ASP A 150 -4.53 14.46 3.58
C ASP A 150 -3.69 15.65 4.03
N PHE A 151 -2.57 15.37 4.70
CA PHE A 151 -1.70 16.37 5.32
C PHE A 151 -0.27 16.39 4.76
N SER A 152 -0.02 15.69 3.66
CA SER A 152 1.28 15.69 2.97
C SER A 152 1.42 16.79 1.91
N LYS A 153 2.64 16.97 1.39
CA LYS A 153 2.87 17.88 0.25
C LYS A 153 2.16 17.40 -1.00
N GLU A 154 2.04 16.09 -1.18
CA GLU A 154 1.27 15.43 -2.22
C GLU A 154 -0.21 15.72 -2.09
N ALA A 155 -0.75 15.65 -0.87
CA ALA A 155 -2.14 16.00 -0.60
C ALA A 155 -2.44 17.46 -0.97
N ALA A 156 -1.56 18.37 -0.54
CA ALA A 156 -1.65 19.79 -0.90
C ALA A 156 -1.54 19.99 -2.41
N ARG A 157 -0.65 19.25 -3.08
CA ARG A 157 -0.46 19.30 -4.53
C ARG A 157 -1.67 18.76 -5.30
N LYS A 158 -2.29 17.69 -4.82
CA LYS A 158 -3.55 17.12 -5.35
C LYS A 158 -4.70 18.11 -5.18
N LYS A 159 -4.88 18.68 -3.99
CA LYS A 159 -5.90 19.71 -3.70
C LYS A 159 -5.76 20.95 -4.59
N LYS A 160 -4.53 21.34 -4.93
CA LYS A 160 -4.27 22.43 -5.88
C LYS A 160 -4.73 22.12 -7.30
N GLY A 161 -4.74 20.85 -7.71
CA GLY A 161 -5.17 20.38 -9.03
C GLY A 161 -4.30 20.88 -10.19
N GLY A 162 -4.85 20.80 -11.41
CA GLY A 162 -4.18 21.16 -12.66
C GLY A 162 -3.24 20.07 -13.19
N ASP A 163 -2.58 20.37 -14.31
CA ASP A 163 -1.70 19.42 -14.97
C ASP A 163 -0.39 19.20 -14.19
N LEU A 164 0.33 18.14 -14.53
CA LEU A 164 1.70 17.92 -14.07
C LEU A 164 2.59 19.06 -14.56
N THR A 165 3.48 19.53 -13.68
CA THR A 165 4.58 20.40 -14.10
C THR A 165 5.62 19.57 -14.87
N ALA A 166 6.45 20.22 -15.70
CA ALA A 166 7.52 19.52 -16.43
C ALA A 166 8.51 18.75 -15.51
N LYS A 167 8.66 19.18 -14.25
CA LYS A 167 9.47 18.46 -13.26
C LYS A 167 8.78 17.21 -12.74
N GLU A 168 7.49 17.30 -12.45
CA GLU A 168 6.68 16.16 -11.99
C GLU A 168 6.51 15.12 -13.11
N ASP A 169 6.34 15.58 -14.34
CA ASP A 169 6.30 14.75 -15.55
C ASP A 169 7.62 13.94 -15.72
N ALA A 170 8.75 14.63 -15.65
CA ALA A 170 10.07 13.98 -15.73
C ALA A 170 10.34 13.01 -14.56
N GLU A 171 9.89 13.34 -13.34
CA GLU A 171 10.03 12.44 -12.20
C GLU A 171 9.10 11.23 -12.33
N PHE A 172 7.89 11.40 -12.87
CA PHE A 172 6.99 10.28 -13.08
C PHE A 172 7.52 9.32 -14.15
N ASP A 173 8.09 9.84 -15.24
CA ASP A 173 8.79 9.03 -16.24
C ASP A 173 9.97 8.26 -15.64
N LYS A 174 10.73 8.89 -14.75
CA LYS A 174 11.83 8.25 -14.01
C LYS A 174 11.32 7.13 -13.11
N ILE A 175 10.24 7.35 -12.35
CA ILE A 175 9.58 6.32 -11.54
C ILE A 175 9.14 5.16 -12.43
N LYS A 176 8.48 5.41 -13.57
CA LYS A 176 8.08 4.35 -14.50
C LYS A 176 9.26 3.56 -15.06
N ALA A 177 10.39 4.22 -15.34
CA ALA A 177 11.62 3.54 -15.75
C ALA A 177 12.18 2.66 -14.62
N GLN A 178 12.20 3.18 -13.39
CA GLN A 178 12.59 2.44 -12.19
C GLN A 178 11.69 1.22 -11.94
N GLN A 179 10.38 1.32 -12.20
CA GLN A 179 9.46 0.19 -12.08
C GLN A 179 9.72 -0.89 -13.15
N LYS A 180 10.09 -0.50 -14.38
CA LYS A 180 10.52 -1.47 -15.42
C LYS A 180 11.80 -2.19 -15.00
N GLU A 181 12.74 -1.49 -14.39
CA GLU A 181 13.95 -2.10 -13.82
C GLU A 181 13.60 -3.07 -12.69
N LEU A 182 12.70 -2.68 -11.78
CA LEU A 182 12.21 -3.53 -10.71
C LEU A 182 11.56 -4.81 -11.24
N LEU A 183 10.70 -4.72 -12.25
CA LEU A 183 10.09 -5.89 -12.92
C LEU A 183 11.14 -6.84 -13.49
N ALA A 184 12.20 -6.31 -14.10
CA ALA A 184 13.30 -7.10 -14.62
C ALA A 184 14.11 -7.79 -13.50
N LYS A 185 14.25 -7.14 -12.34
CA LYS A 185 14.89 -7.72 -11.14
C LYS A 185 14.03 -8.84 -10.55
N ILE A 186 12.74 -8.59 -10.32
CA ILE A 186 11.78 -9.60 -9.81
C ILE A 186 11.72 -10.82 -10.74
N SER A 187 11.70 -10.62 -12.06
CA SER A 187 11.65 -11.73 -13.03
C SER A 187 12.87 -12.67 -12.96
N LYS A 188 14.02 -12.18 -12.49
CA LYS A 188 15.21 -13.03 -12.27
C LYS A 188 15.06 -13.88 -11.00
N LEU A 189 14.34 -13.37 -10.00
CA LEU A 189 14.05 -14.06 -8.75
C LEU A 189 12.90 -15.08 -8.90
N ASP A 190 11.93 -14.83 -9.79
CA ASP A 190 10.70 -15.64 -10.02
C ASP A 190 10.96 -17.13 -10.33
N VAL A 191 12.10 -17.49 -10.93
CA VAL A 191 12.42 -18.90 -11.26
C VAL A 191 12.85 -19.68 -10.02
N ASP A 192 13.58 -19.01 -9.13
CA ASP A 192 14.19 -19.63 -7.95
C ASP A 192 13.32 -19.50 -6.69
N ALA A 193 12.49 -18.44 -6.60
CA ALA A 193 11.58 -18.16 -5.49
C ALA A 193 10.44 -19.18 -5.33
N LYS A 194 10.13 -20.01 -6.34
CA LYS A 194 9.05 -21.03 -6.28
C LYS A 194 9.21 -22.08 -5.16
N LYS A 195 10.37 -22.11 -4.50
CA LYS A 195 10.67 -23.00 -3.38
C LYS A 195 10.27 -22.41 -2.03
N ASP A 196 9.97 -21.11 -1.98
CA ASP A 196 9.54 -20.37 -0.79
C ASP A 196 8.19 -19.68 -1.09
N LYS A 197 7.15 -20.06 -0.35
CA LYS A 197 5.78 -19.56 -0.60
C LYS A 197 5.56 -18.14 -0.11
N ALA A 198 6.22 -17.72 0.96
CA ALA A 198 6.14 -16.37 1.48
C ALA A 198 6.82 -15.40 0.50
N LEU A 199 8.03 -15.73 0.06
CA LEU A 199 8.76 -14.93 -0.92
C LEU A 199 8.05 -14.90 -2.29
N GLU A 200 7.47 -16.03 -2.73
CA GLU A 200 6.65 -16.07 -3.96
C GLU A 200 5.43 -15.12 -3.87
N LYS A 201 4.74 -15.08 -2.71
CA LYS A 201 3.62 -14.15 -2.46
C LYS A 201 4.10 -12.70 -2.54
N GLY A 202 5.19 -12.38 -1.84
CA GLY A 202 5.76 -11.02 -1.81
C GLY A 202 6.18 -10.51 -3.18
N LEU A 203 6.97 -11.30 -3.92
CA LEU A 203 7.42 -10.93 -5.28
C LEU A 203 6.24 -10.75 -6.24
N ARG A 204 5.19 -11.56 -6.11
CA ARG A 204 3.99 -11.42 -6.94
C ARG A 204 3.26 -10.11 -6.68
N GLU A 205 3.12 -9.70 -5.41
CA GLU A 205 2.48 -8.43 -5.08
C GLU A 205 3.34 -7.24 -5.54
N MET A 206 4.66 -7.28 -5.31
CA MET A 206 5.57 -6.24 -5.81
C MET A 206 5.50 -6.11 -7.34
N LYS A 207 5.45 -7.24 -8.06
CA LYS A 207 5.31 -7.28 -9.52
C LYS A 207 4.00 -6.66 -9.97
N LYS A 208 2.89 -7.02 -9.34
CA LYS A 208 1.56 -6.48 -9.64
C LYS A 208 1.52 -4.96 -9.46
N GLN A 209 2.09 -4.44 -8.37
CA GLN A 209 2.19 -2.99 -8.13
C GLN A 209 3.07 -2.29 -9.19
N ALA A 210 4.23 -2.88 -9.52
CA ALA A 210 5.12 -2.33 -10.53
C ALA A 210 4.50 -2.33 -11.94
N GLU A 211 3.82 -3.41 -12.32
CA GLU A 211 3.09 -3.49 -13.59
C GLU A 211 1.96 -2.46 -13.68
N HIS A 212 1.26 -2.21 -12.57
CA HIS A 212 0.22 -1.20 -12.50
C HIS A 212 0.81 0.20 -12.77
N ILE A 213 1.84 0.62 -12.02
CA ILE A 213 2.48 1.93 -12.19
C ILE A 213 2.97 2.17 -13.63
N VAL A 214 3.54 1.15 -14.27
CA VAL A 214 4.04 1.26 -15.65
C VAL A 214 2.92 1.52 -16.66
N LYS A 215 1.71 1.01 -16.44
CA LYS A 215 0.58 1.08 -17.37
C LYS A 215 -0.28 2.33 -17.18
N GLU A 216 -0.23 2.94 -16.01
CA GLU A 216 -1.08 4.07 -15.69
C GLU A 216 -0.82 5.32 -16.58
N PRO A 217 -1.83 6.15 -16.87
CA PRO A 217 -1.66 7.37 -17.66
C PRO A 217 -0.84 8.43 -16.91
N VAL A 218 -0.22 9.35 -17.64
CA VAL A 218 0.58 10.45 -17.06
C VAL A 218 -0.36 11.59 -16.67
N THR A 219 -0.97 11.48 -15.49
CA THR A 219 -1.87 12.49 -14.91
C THR A 219 -1.43 12.87 -13.51
N LEU A 220 -1.91 14.02 -13.00
CA LEU A 220 -1.62 14.43 -11.63
C LEU A 220 -2.12 13.41 -10.60
N ASP A 221 -3.36 12.95 -10.72
CA ASP A 221 -3.95 12.01 -9.76
C ASP A 221 -3.19 10.69 -9.74
N THR A 222 -2.85 10.18 -10.92
CA THR A 222 -2.03 8.97 -11.03
C THR A 222 -0.63 9.16 -10.43
N TYR A 223 0.02 10.28 -10.70
CA TYR A 223 1.35 10.57 -10.15
C TYR A 223 1.31 10.58 -8.61
N ILE A 224 0.33 11.27 -8.02
CA ILE A 224 0.17 11.32 -6.57
C ILE A 224 -0.15 9.93 -5.98
N ALA A 225 -1.06 9.18 -6.60
CA ALA A 225 -1.37 7.82 -6.17
C ALA A 225 -0.15 6.89 -6.26
N THR A 226 0.69 7.08 -7.28
CA THR A 226 1.94 6.35 -7.44
C THR A 226 2.90 6.63 -6.28
N LEU A 227 3.04 7.88 -5.85
CA LEU A 227 3.90 8.23 -4.70
C LEU A 227 3.46 7.53 -3.40
N TYR A 228 2.16 7.39 -3.17
CA TYR A 228 1.65 6.63 -2.02
C TYR A 228 1.87 5.13 -2.17
N LEU A 229 1.68 4.57 -3.37
CA LEU A 229 1.92 3.16 -3.63
C LEU A 229 3.40 2.77 -3.47
N LEU A 230 4.32 3.69 -3.74
CA LEU A 230 5.75 3.45 -3.54
C LEU A 230 6.10 3.27 -2.06
N ASP A 231 5.39 3.93 -1.13
CA ASP A 231 5.60 3.70 0.31
C ASP A 231 5.24 2.26 0.70
N VAL A 232 4.16 1.73 0.12
CA VAL A 232 3.75 0.32 0.29
C VAL A 232 4.78 -0.63 -0.29
N GLN A 233 5.22 -0.39 -1.52
CA GLN A 233 6.20 -1.23 -2.19
C GLN A 233 7.54 -1.27 -1.44
N ILE A 234 7.98 -0.14 -0.87
CA ILE A 234 9.19 -0.07 -0.04
C ILE A 234 9.03 -0.87 1.25
N GLY A 235 7.88 -0.77 1.93
CA GLY A 235 7.59 -1.57 3.12
C GLY A 235 7.62 -3.07 2.84
N LEU A 236 7.00 -3.50 1.74
CA LEU A 236 7.04 -4.90 1.29
C LEU A 236 8.49 -5.37 1.03
N ILE A 237 9.30 -4.57 0.34
CA ILE A 237 10.70 -4.92 0.05
C ILE A 237 11.49 -5.08 1.35
N ARG A 238 11.29 -4.19 2.33
CA ARG A 238 11.98 -4.29 3.63
C ARG A 238 11.50 -5.48 4.46
N GLY A 239 10.19 -5.74 4.51
CA GLY A 239 9.62 -6.84 5.30
C GLY A 239 10.14 -8.22 4.89
N TYR A 240 10.28 -8.47 3.58
CA TYR A 240 10.80 -9.76 3.12
C TYR A 240 12.33 -9.89 3.20
N GLU A 241 13.09 -8.82 3.49
CA GLU A 241 14.57 -8.84 3.45
C GLU A 241 15.19 -9.92 4.34
N TYR A 242 14.66 -10.08 5.55
CA TYR A 242 15.20 -11.01 6.55
C TYR A 242 14.83 -12.47 6.31
N TYR A 243 13.73 -12.71 5.59
CA TYR A 243 13.19 -14.03 5.30
C TYR A 243 13.74 -14.59 3.98
N VAL A 244 14.52 -13.80 3.25
CA VAL A 244 15.21 -14.28 2.05
C VAL A 244 16.36 -15.20 2.44
N ASP A 245 16.23 -16.44 1.96
CA ASP A 245 17.21 -17.51 2.06
C ASP A 245 18.64 -17.05 1.68
N LYS A 246 19.66 -17.58 2.37
CA LYS A 246 21.05 -17.07 2.23
C LYS A 246 21.56 -17.12 0.80
N SER A 247 21.13 -18.11 0.02
CA SER A 247 21.51 -18.24 -1.39
C SER A 247 20.98 -17.12 -2.28
N TRP A 248 19.95 -16.38 -1.84
CA TRP A 248 19.25 -15.36 -2.64
C TRP A 248 19.40 -13.96 -2.09
N ARG A 249 19.88 -13.80 -0.85
CA ARG A 249 20.03 -12.48 -0.21
C ARG A 249 20.83 -11.49 -1.06
N GLY A 250 21.89 -11.94 -1.73
CA GLY A 250 22.66 -11.09 -2.64
C GLY A 250 21.86 -10.56 -3.83
N ASP A 251 20.98 -11.38 -4.41
CA ASP A 251 20.11 -10.97 -5.51
C ASP A 251 18.94 -10.10 -5.02
N TYR A 252 18.47 -10.34 -3.79
CA TYR A 252 17.42 -9.55 -3.16
C TYR A 252 17.88 -8.15 -2.74
N LEU A 253 19.14 -7.98 -2.32
CA LEU A 253 19.73 -6.66 -2.02
C LEU A 253 19.65 -5.69 -3.20
N VAL A 254 19.53 -6.19 -4.43
CA VAL A 254 19.33 -5.36 -5.62
C VAL A 254 17.98 -4.62 -5.61
N LEU A 255 16.98 -5.15 -4.88
CA LEU A 255 15.71 -4.48 -4.59
C LEU A 255 15.89 -3.41 -3.49
N VAL A 256 16.72 -3.67 -2.49
CA VAL A 256 17.06 -2.70 -1.44
C VAL A 256 17.82 -1.50 -2.01
N ASP A 257 18.77 -1.71 -2.92
CA ASP A 257 19.48 -0.63 -3.64
C ASP A 257 18.53 0.25 -4.47
N TRP A 258 17.48 -0.37 -5.03
CA TRP A 258 16.44 0.35 -5.76
C TRP A 258 15.67 1.30 -4.84
N VAL A 259 15.31 0.85 -3.62
CA VAL A 259 14.66 1.70 -2.60
C VAL A 259 15.51 2.93 -2.30
N HIS A 260 16.80 2.76 -2.00
CA HIS A 260 17.71 3.87 -1.69
C HIS A 260 17.81 4.91 -2.82
N THR A 261 17.81 4.43 -4.07
CA THR A 261 17.87 5.29 -5.26
C THR A 261 16.60 6.13 -5.40
N TYR A 262 15.43 5.52 -5.16
CA TYR A 262 14.15 6.23 -5.17
C TYR A 262 14.07 7.25 -4.03
N GLU A 263 14.34 6.84 -2.78
CA GLU A 263 14.24 7.72 -1.61
C GLU A 263 15.10 8.98 -1.74
N THR A 264 16.31 8.83 -2.25
CA THR A 264 17.20 9.97 -2.54
C THR A 264 16.53 10.98 -3.47
N SER A 265 15.92 10.49 -4.55
CA SER A 265 15.24 11.32 -5.54
C SER A 265 13.97 11.98 -4.98
N TYR A 266 13.19 11.20 -4.23
CA TYR A 266 11.97 11.66 -3.58
C TYR A 266 12.24 12.79 -2.58
N TYR A 267 13.25 12.65 -1.71
CA TYR A 267 13.55 13.68 -0.71
C TYR A 267 14.14 14.96 -1.32
N GLU A 268 14.80 14.87 -2.47
CA GLU A 268 15.20 16.06 -3.25
C GLU A 268 13.96 16.81 -3.77
N TRP A 269 12.99 16.10 -4.34
CA TRP A 269 11.71 16.69 -4.76
C TRP A 269 10.96 17.29 -3.57
N GLU A 270 10.78 16.51 -2.50
CA GLU A 270 10.03 16.89 -1.29
C GLU A 270 10.62 18.18 -0.70
N SER A 271 11.95 18.28 -0.61
CA SER A 271 12.64 19.47 -0.11
C SER A 271 12.46 20.72 -0.99
N SER A 272 12.16 20.54 -2.27
CA SER A 272 11.95 21.64 -3.23
C SER A 272 10.52 22.21 -3.23
N VAL A 273 9.55 21.47 -2.69
CA VAL A 273 8.13 21.84 -2.69
C VAL A 273 7.77 22.57 -1.41
N SER A 274 7.18 23.76 -1.55
CA SER A 274 6.64 24.55 -0.44
C SER A 274 5.32 23.98 0.09
N TYR A 275 5.08 24.12 1.38
CA TYR A 275 3.84 23.69 2.02
C TYR A 275 3.19 24.84 2.81
N ASP A 276 1.87 24.98 2.71
CA ASP A 276 1.10 25.88 3.55
C ASP A 276 0.75 25.18 4.87
N TRP A 277 1.45 25.57 5.94
CA TRP A 277 1.24 25.02 7.27
C TRP A 277 -0.15 25.29 7.86
N ALA A 278 -0.99 26.14 7.26
CA ALA A 278 -2.38 26.22 7.67
C ALA A 278 -3.16 24.94 7.34
N LEU A 279 -2.69 24.13 6.37
CA LEU A 279 -3.35 22.90 5.95
C LEU A 279 -3.33 21.82 7.04
N VAL A 280 -2.31 21.76 7.91
CA VAL A 280 -2.29 20.79 9.02
C VAL A 280 -3.33 21.07 10.10
N ASP A 281 -3.80 22.31 10.20
CA ASP A 281 -4.86 22.72 11.13
C ASP A 281 -6.26 22.54 10.52
N THR A 282 -6.36 22.10 9.26
CA THR A 282 -7.66 21.78 8.64
C THR A 282 -8.17 20.45 9.17
N THR A 283 -9.50 20.33 9.26
CA THR A 283 -10.14 19.08 9.69
C THR A 283 -10.59 18.27 8.49
N ILE A 284 -10.36 16.97 8.55
CA ILE A 284 -10.93 15.99 7.63
C ILE A 284 -11.96 15.16 8.40
N ASP A 285 -13.02 14.72 7.72
CA ASP A 285 -13.90 13.69 8.27
C ASP A 285 -13.26 12.32 8.04
N ILE A 286 -13.24 11.53 9.10
CA ILE A 286 -12.80 10.14 9.14
C ILE A 286 -14.00 9.26 8.79
N ASP A 287 -13.84 8.35 7.82
CA ASP A 287 -14.89 7.37 7.50
C ASP A 287 -15.09 6.43 8.70
N HIS A 288 -16.32 5.96 8.92
CA HIS A 288 -16.58 4.98 9.98
C HIS A 288 -15.82 3.66 9.78
N SER A 289 -15.38 3.34 8.57
CA SER A 289 -14.50 2.19 8.31
C SER A 289 -13.04 2.43 8.72
N GLU A 290 -12.63 3.68 8.88
CA GLU A 290 -11.27 4.09 9.22
C GLU A 290 -11.16 4.40 10.72
N ASP A 291 -11.58 3.47 11.59
CA ASP A 291 -11.43 3.66 13.04
C ASP A 291 -9.95 3.89 13.37
N VAL A 292 -9.66 5.04 13.97
CA VAL A 292 -8.33 5.47 14.44
C VAL A 292 -8.30 5.58 15.96
N THR A 293 -9.45 5.51 16.62
CA THR A 293 -9.58 5.86 18.03
C THR A 293 -9.32 4.64 18.90
N VAL A 294 -8.33 4.73 19.79
CA VAL A 294 -8.09 3.70 20.80
C VAL A 294 -9.12 3.86 21.92
N SER A 295 -9.91 2.81 22.17
CA SER A 295 -10.97 2.80 23.18
C SER A 295 -10.45 2.76 24.61
N GLU A 296 -9.24 2.25 24.81
CA GLU A 296 -8.55 2.27 26.08
C GLU A 296 -7.89 3.62 26.35
N SER A 297 -8.00 4.12 27.57
CA SER A 297 -7.26 5.30 27.99
C SER A 297 -5.77 4.95 28.11
N VAL A 298 -4.99 5.20 27.06
CA VAL A 298 -3.53 5.16 27.11
C VAL A 298 -3.03 6.50 27.62
N SER A 299 -2.40 6.51 28.79
CA SER A 299 -1.83 7.73 29.38
C SER A 299 -0.59 8.21 28.62
N GLU A 300 -0.25 9.51 28.73
CA GLU A 300 1.01 10.02 28.17
C GLU A 300 2.23 9.32 28.77
N GLU A 301 2.17 8.94 30.05
CA GLU A 301 3.21 8.15 30.70
C GLU A 301 3.35 6.76 30.08
N GLU A 302 2.24 6.10 29.74
CA GLU A 302 2.25 4.82 29.03
C GLU A 302 2.83 4.98 27.61
N ILE A 303 2.42 5.99 26.86
CA ILE A 303 2.98 6.27 25.52
C ILE A 303 4.50 6.45 25.61
N ASN A 304 4.97 7.31 26.53
CA ASN A 304 6.40 7.55 26.70
C ASN A 304 7.15 6.29 27.15
N SER A 305 6.52 5.43 27.97
CA SER A 305 7.11 4.16 28.42
C SER A 305 7.26 3.16 27.26
N GLU A 306 6.23 3.00 26.43
CA GLU A 306 6.28 2.08 25.30
C GLU A 306 7.18 2.60 24.16
N GLU A 307 7.20 3.91 23.92
CA GLU A 307 8.20 4.54 23.03
C GLU A 307 9.62 4.29 23.53
N ALA A 308 9.88 4.45 24.84
CA ALA A 308 11.20 4.21 25.41
C ALA A 308 11.61 2.74 25.34
N TYR A 309 10.66 1.81 25.52
CA TYR A 309 10.90 0.38 25.32
C TYR A 309 11.33 0.10 23.88
N ALA A 310 10.57 0.61 22.92
CA ALA A 310 10.90 0.47 21.51
C ALA A 310 12.25 1.12 21.18
N GLU A 311 12.60 2.28 21.72
CA GLU A 311 13.85 2.99 21.43
C GLU A 311 15.12 2.36 22.06
N HIS A 312 15.01 1.76 23.23
CA HIS A 312 16.19 1.33 24.01
C HIS A 312 16.49 -0.16 23.95
N GLU A 313 15.52 -0.99 23.62
CA GLU A 313 15.74 -2.42 23.43
C GLU A 313 16.44 -2.66 22.08
N SER A 314 17.41 -3.58 22.05
CA SER A 314 18.07 -3.98 20.80
C SER A 314 17.36 -5.21 20.25
N PHE A 315 16.77 -5.04 19.07
CA PHE A 315 16.14 -6.12 18.31
C PHE A 315 17.01 -6.57 17.15
N ASP A 316 18.31 -6.22 17.17
CA ASP A 316 19.25 -6.59 16.12
C ASP A 316 19.37 -8.11 16.02
N MET A 317 19.37 -8.61 14.79
CA MET A 317 19.62 -10.01 14.49
C MET A 317 21.09 -10.23 14.19
N SER A 318 21.62 -11.32 14.71
CA SER A 318 22.91 -11.85 14.28
C SER A 318 22.77 -12.59 12.95
N GLU A 319 23.87 -12.74 12.20
CA GLU A 319 23.89 -13.53 10.95
C GLU A 319 23.37 -14.97 11.15
N ALA A 320 23.52 -15.53 12.36
CA ALA A 320 23.01 -16.85 12.70
C ALA A 320 21.49 -16.86 12.85
N GLU A 321 20.93 -15.85 13.50
CA GLU A 321 19.47 -15.69 13.68
C GLU A 321 18.80 -15.39 12.34
N GLU A 322 19.39 -14.55 11.50
CA GLU A 322 18.91 -14.32 10.15
C GLU A 322 18.91 -15.59 9.28
N GLN A 323 19.85 -16.51 9.51
CA GLN A 323 19.88 -17.81 8.82
C GLN A 323 18.84 -18.78 9.38
N GLU A 324 18.58 -18.74 10.69
CA GLU A 324 17.52 -19.52 11.32
C GLU A 324 16.16 -19.14 10.77
N VAL A 325 15.86 -17.83 10.75
CA VAL A 325 14.57 -17.29 10.28
C VAL A 325 14.36 -17.58 8.80
N ALA A 326 15.38 -17.42 7.96
CA ALA A 326 15.26 -17.69 6.53
C ALA A 326 15.19 -19.18 6.17
N ALA A 327 15.62 -20.08 7.07
CA ALA A 327 15.61 -21.53 6.86
C ALA A 327 14.38 -22.22 7.46
N GLU A 328 13.55 -21.51 8.22
CA GLU A 328 12.25 -22.04 8.64
C GLU A 328 11.38 -22.21 7.39
N GLU A 329 11.17 -23.47 6.98
CA GLU A 329 10.14 -23.77 5.99
C GLU A 329 8.81 -23.28 6.55
N ASP A 330 8.17 -22.38 5.81
CA ASP A 330 6.80 -21.96 6.06
C ASP A 330 5.87 -23.17 5.78
N THR A 331 5.82 -24.09 6.74
CA THR A 331 5.09 -25.36 6.66
C THR A 331 3.60 -25.17 6.85
N ASP A 332 3.15 -23.94 7.11
CA ASP A 332 1.74 -23.58 7.19
C ASP A 332 1.10 -23.58 5.80
N LYS A 333 0.70 -24.80 5.42
CA LYS A 333 0.07 -25.13 4.15
C LYS A 333 -1.31 -24.50 3.93
N GLU A 334 -1.85 -23.77 4.91
CA GLU A 334 -3.08 -22.99 4.79
C GLU A 334 -3.08 -21.80 5.76
N VAL A 335 -2.32 -20.73 5.47
CA VAL A 335 -2.69 -19.39 5.95
C VAL A 335 -3.80 -18.86 5.03
N ALA A 336 -4.96 -19.52 5.08
CA ALA A 336 -6.18 -18.89 4.62
C ALA A 336 -6.43 -17.74 5.60
N SER A 337 -5.98 -16.53 5.26
CA SER A 337 -6.26 -15.33 6.04
C SER A 337 -7.77 -15.21 6.19
N ALA A 338 -8.34 -15.63 7.31
CA ALA A 338 -9.65 -15.12 7.68
C ALA A 338 -9.47 -13.60 7.85
N ASP A 339 -10.42 -12.81 7.38
CA ASP A 339 -10.30 -11.33 7.37
C ASP A 339 -10.09 -10.73 8.78
N ASP A 340 -10.31 -11.54 9.82
CA ASP A 340 -10.12 -11.22 11.25
C ASP A 340 -8.66 -11.41 11.74
N ASP A 341 -7.80 -12.13 11.00
CA ASP A 341 -6.43 -12.49 11.42
C ASP A 341 -5.32 -11.70 10.70
N SER A 342 -5.69 -10.78 9.80
CA SER A 342 -4.74 -9.90 9.09
C SER A 342 -4.85 -8.44 9.56
N MET A 343 -3.74 -7.72 9.52
CA MET A 343 -3.67 -6.27 9.71
C MET A 343 -4.07 -5.49 8.43
N GLU A 344 -4.33 -6.17 7.31
CA GLU A 344 -4.90 -5.59 6.10
C GLU A 344 -6.43 -5.48 6.20
N ASP A 345 -7.01 -4.43 5.62
CA ASP A 345 -8.46 -4.30 5.48
C ASP A 345 -8.95 -5.01 4.21
N ALA A 346 -9.80 -6.03 4.38
CA ALA A 346 -10.44 -6.75 3.28
C ALA A 346 -11.75 -6.05 2.87
N SER A 347 -11.67 -4.83 2.34
CA SER A 347 -12.81 -4.20 1.66
C SER A 347 -12.92 -4.67 0.20
N ASP A 348 -13.61 -5.80 0.04
CA ASP A 348 -14.13 -6.34 -1.22
C ASP A 348 -15.27 -5.44 -1.75
N ASP A 349 -14.93 -4.39 -2.50
CA ASP A 349 -15.88 -3.64 -3.33
C ASP A 349 -15.76 -4.14 -4.79
N GLU A 350 -16.71 -5.01 -5.15
CA GLU A 350 -17.09 -5.42 -6.50
C GLU A 350 -17.23 -4.19 -7.43
N ALA A 351 -16.16 -3.87 -8.14
CA ALA A 351 -16.25 -3.02 -9.32
C ALA A 351 -17.00 -3.81 -10.40
N GLU A 352 -18.32 -3.67 -10.40
CA GLU A 352 -19.21 -3.98 -11.51
C GLU A 352 -18.66 -3.37 -12.80
N ASP A 353 -18.50 -4.27 -13.76
CA ASP A 353 -18.37 -4.09 -15.19
C ASP A 353 -18.87 -2.72 -15.73
N LEU A 354 -17.93 -1.87 -16.14
CA LEU A 354 -18.21 -0.75 -17.05
C LEU A 354 -17.61 -1.08 -18.42
N SER A 355 -18.10 -2.16 -19.03
CA SER A 355 -18.13 -2.29 -20.49
C SER A 355 -19.58 -2.28 -20.97
N ASP A 356 -20.02 -1.10 -21.41
CA ASP A 356 -20.83 -0.88 -22.63
C ASP A 356 -21.54 0.47 -22.55
N ALA A 357 -20.80 1.51 -22.93
CA ALA A 357 -21.40 2.72 -23.47
C ALA A 357 -21.27 2.64 -25.00
N ASP A 358 -22.24 2.03 -25.66
CA ASP A 358 -22.55 2.35 -27.05
C ASP A 358 -24.04 2.70 -27.19
N ASN A 359 -24.26 4.01 -27.23
CA ASN A 359 -25.33 4.75 -27.89
C ASN A 359 -26.73 4.13 -27.98
N GLY A 360 -27.59 4.59 -27.10
CA GLY A 360 -29.04 4.54 -27.30
C GLY A 360 -29.69 5.83 -26.83
N ASN A 361 -29.61 6.89 -27.64
CA ASN A 361 -30.54 8.01 -27.51
C ASN A 361 -30.86 8.58 -28.90
N ASP A 362 -32.00 8.19 -29.44
CA ASP A 362 -32.83 9.16 -30.17
C ASP A 362 -34.31 8.81 -30.00
N GLU A 363 -35.07 9.78 -29.51
CA GLU A 363 -36.52 9.75 -29.43
C GLU A 363 -37.07 10.19 -30.78
N GLY A 364 -38.02 9.44 -31.36
CA GLY A 364 -38.67 9.91 -32.58
C GLY A 364 -39.74 8.98 -33.10
N ALA A 365 -40.99 9.39 -32.90
CA ALA A 365 -42.21 8.72 -33.31
C ALA A 365 -42.41 8.64 -34.84
N ASP A 366 -43.10 7.57 -35.23
CA ASP A 366 -44.15 7.44 -36.24
C ASP A 366 -43.92 7.84 -37.73
N ASP A 367 -44.12 6.81 -38.54
CA ASP A 367 -44.97 6.75 -39.75
C ASP A 367 -44.45 7.15 -41.15
N ASN A 368 -44.88 6.27 -42.06
CA ASN A 368 -44.96 6.30 -43.52
C ASN A 368 -43.74 5.90 -44.36
N GLY A 369 -43.93 4.75 -45.02
CA GLY A 369 -43.18 4.34 -46.18
C GLY A 369 -43.52 5.14 -47.45
N GLY A 370 -42.75 4.84 -48.49
CA GLY A 370 -42.94 5.38 -49.84
C GLY A 370 -41.64 5.39 -50.62
N ASP A 371 -41.42 4.30 -51.35
CA ASP A 371 -40.85 4.16 -52.69
C ASP A 371 -39.99 5.28 -53.34
N ASP A 372 -38.92 4.78 -53.97
CA ASP A 372 -38.47 5.04 -55.35
C ASP A 372 -37.66 6.29 -55.78
N ASP A 373 -36.63 5.93 -56.55
CA ASP A 373 -36.08 6.56 -57.78
C ASP A 373 -34.90 7.54 -57.75
N GLY A 374 -33.85 7.09 -58.45
CA GLY A 374 -32.96 7.90 -59.32
C GLY A 374 -31.71 8.45 -58.63
N GLY A 375 -30.49 8.30 -59.12
CA GLY A 375 -30.00 8.11 -60.49
C GLY A 375 -28.90 9.15 -60.78
N GLY A 376 -27.82 8.75 -61.46
CA GLY A 376 -26.75 9.62 -61.99
C GLY A 376 -25.60 9.84 -61.00
N ASP A 377 -24.37 9.36 -61.21
CA ASP A 377 -23.44 9.46 -62.35
C ASP A 377 -22.89 10.87 -62.60
N ASP A 378 -21.64 10.89 -63.05
CA ASP A 378 -20.71 12.00 -63.35
C ASP A 378 -19.82 12.42 -62.16
N GLY A 379 -18.49 12.33 -62.17
CA GLY A 379 -17.52 12.25 -63.27
C GLY A 379 -16.43 13.31 -63.05
N GLY A 380 -15.18 12.99 -63.40
CA GLY A 380 -14.04 13.94 -63.53
C GLY A 380 -13.21 14.12 -62.25
N ASP A 381 -11.98 13.63 -62.11
CA ASP A 381 -10.74 13.76 -62.92
C ASP A 381 -9.99 15.10 -62.75
N ASP A 382 -8.67 14.99 -62.86
CA ASP A 382 -7.60 16.02 -62.87
C ASP A 382 -7.19 16.63 -61.51
N GLY A 383 -5.92 16.63 -61.07
CA GLY A 383 -4.65 16.30 -61.72
C GLY A 383 -3.56 17.27 -61.23
N GLY A 384 -2.36 16.74 -60.92
CA GLY A 384 -1.07 17.46 -60.84
C GLY A 384 -0.92 18.56 -59.77
N ASP A 385 0.25 19.10 -59.46
CA ASP A 385 1.64 18.86 -59.85
C ASP A 385 2.52 19.66 -58.86
N ASP A 386 3.81 19.34 -58.88
CA ASP A 386 4.94 19.73 -58.04
C ASP A 386 5.26 21.23 -57.88
N GLY A 387 6.06 21.50 -56.82
CA GLY A 387 6.95 22.66 -56.70
C GLY A 387 7.04 23.15 -55.25
N GLY A 388 8.14 23.06 -54.49
CA GLY A 388 9.55 23.04 -54.89
C GLY A 388 10.12 24.46 -54.88
N ASP A 389 10.54 24.94 -53.70
CA ASP A 389 11.67 25.85 -53.49
C ASP A 389 12.19 25.72 -52.04
#